data_AF-A0A1U9MJW2-F1
#
_entry.id   AF-A0A1U9MJW2-F1
#
_cell.length_a   1.000
_cell.length_b   1.000
_cell.length_c   1.000
_cell.angle_alpha   90.00
_cell.angle_beta   90.00
_cell.angle_gamma   90.00
#
_symmetry.space_group_name_H-M   'P 1'
#
loop_
_entity.id
_entity.type
_entity.pdbx_description
1 polymer ?
#
loop_
_entity_poly.entity_id
_entity_poly.type
_entity_poly.pdbx_seq_one_letter_code
_entity_poly.pdbx_strand_id
1 'polypeptide(L)'
;MASPKDASVYFRLSKIEKETLQNLAISYNCDVSQIIRSLIMTTAGEGPLVDPHISEAINTLCFQLRAIGNNINQLTRAVNTGTLIESGDLTELLDNLYATTNALADIYAEMIISAKKRLKGRLDNG
;
A
#
# COMPACT_ATOMS: atom_id res chain seq x y z
N MET A 1 9.12 12.71 -9.12
CA MET A 1 7.97 12.51 -10.03
C MET A 1 8.09 11.12 -10.62
N ALA A 2 7.08 10.27 -10.49
CA ALA A 2 7.08 8.98 -11.21
C ALA A 2 7.02 9.27 -12.72
N SER A 3 7.92 8.67 -13.50
CA SER A 3 7.92 8.83 -14.96
C SER A 3 6.58 8.34 -15.54
N PRO A 4 6.01 9.03 -16.56
CA PRO A 4 4.85 8.53 -17.28
C PRO A 4 5.09 7.10 -17.79
N LYS A 5 4.05 6.25 -17.75
CA LYS A 5 4.14 4.88 -18.30
C LYS A 5 4.12 4.97 -19.82
N ASP A 6 5.28 4.77 -20.45
CA ASP A 6 5.55 4.96 -21.87
C ASP A 6 5.87 3.65 -22.61
N ALA A 7 6.24 2.59 -21.89
CA ALA A 7 6.52 1.27 -22.44
C ALA A 7 5.31 0.30 -22.34
N SER A 8 5.13 -0.55 -23.38
CA SER A 8 4.10 -1.59 -23.45
C SER A 8 4.69 -2.99 -23.68
N VAL A 9 4.00 -4.01 -23.15
CA VAL A 9 4.33 -5.43 -23.35
C VAL A 9 3.12 -6.13 -23.96
N TYR A 10 3.34 -6.87 -25.05
CA TYR A 10 2.30 -7.64 -25.73
C TYR A 10 2.54 -9.14 -25.56
N PHE A 11 1.50 -9.87 -25.20
CA PHE A 11 1.50 -11.33 -25.20
C PHE A 11 0.15 -11.84 -25.68
N ARG A 12 0.15 -13.04 -26.25
CA ARG A 12 -1.06 -13.68 -26.78
C ARG A 12 -1.72 -14.49 -25.67
N LEU A 13 -3.04 -14.40 -25.63
CA LEU A 13 -3.88 -15.17 -24.73
C LEU A 13 -4.86 -15.99 -25.54
N SER A 14 -5.03 -17.25 -25.15
CA SER A 14 -6.21 -18.02 -25.50
C SER A 14 -7.47 -17.40 -24.90
N LYS A 15 -8.63 -17.81 -25.40
CA LYS A 15 -9.92 -17.34 -24.91
C LYS A 15 -10.12 -17.63 -23.42
N ILE A 16 -9.71 -18.83 -22.98
CA ILE A 16 -9.85 -19.29 -21.59
C ILE A 16 -8.96 -18.46 -20.65
N GLU A 17 -7.71 -18.20 -21.03
CA GLU A 17 -6.79 -17.39 -20.23
C GLU A 17 -7.30 -15.95 -20.08
N LYS A 18 -7.85 -15.40 -21.17
CA LYS A 18 -8.44 -14.06 -21.15
C LYS A 18 -9.64 -13.98 -20.20
N GLU A 19 -10.56 -14.94 -20.27
CA GLU A 19 -11.73 -15.00 -19.39
C GLU A 19 -11.32 -15.17 -17.92
N THR A 20 -10.32 -16.01 -17.65
CA THR A 20 -9.77 -16.20 -16.30
C THR A 20 -9.21 -14.91 -15.73
N LEU A 21 -8.42 -14.16 -16.52
CA LEU A 21 -7.88 -12.87 -16.09
C LEU A 21 -8.95 -11.81 -15.90
N GLN A 22 -10.00 -11.81 -16.72
CA GLN A 22 -11.14 -10.90 -16.57
C GLN A 22 -11.91 -11.16 -15.28
N ASN A 23 -12.20 -12.43 -14.97
CA ASN A 23 -12.88 -12.80 -13.74
C ASN A 23 -12.07 -12.42 -12.50
N LEU A 24 -10.76 -12.59 -12.56
CA LEU A 24 -9.85 -12.15 -11.51
C LEU A 24 -9.85 -10.62 -11.35
N ALA A 25 -9.81 -9.88 -12.45
CA ALA A 25 -9.88 -8.42 -12.42
C ALA A 25 -11.19 -7.92 -11.78
N ILE A 26 -12.32 -8.57 -12.09
CA ILE A 26 -13.62 -8.30 -11.49
C ILE A 26 -13.61 -8.57 -9.98
N SER A 27 -13.07 -9.70 -9.52
CA SER A 27 -13.03 -10.03 -8.08
C SER A 27 -12.21 -9.02 -7.27
N TYR A 28 -11.22 -8.41 -7.90
CA TYR A 28 -10.36 -7.39 -7.30
C TYR A 28 -10.79 -5.94 -7.63
N ASN A 29 -11.94 -5.75 -8.28
CA ASN A 29 -12.48 -4.44 -8.70
C ASN A 29 -11.44 -3.56 -9.41
N CYS A 30 -10.72 -4.13 -10.38
CA CYS A 30 -9.61 -3.46 -11.06
C CYS A 30 -9.51 -3.89 -12.54
N ASP A 31 -8.58 -3.28 -13.28
CA ASP A 31 -8.34 -3.65 -14.68
C ASP A 31 -7.37 -4.83 -14.80
N VAL A 32 -7.55 -5.65 -15.85
CA VAL A 32 -6.66 -6.76 -16.20
C VAL A 32 -5.19 -6.30 -16.31
N SER A 33 -4.94 -5.11 -16.85
CA SER A 33 -3.61 -4.52 -16.98
C SER A 33 -2.96 -4.21 -15.62
N GLN A 34 -3.75 -3.82 -14.62
CA GLN A 34 -3.28 -3.57 -13.26
C GLN A 34 -2.90 -4.87 -12.56
N ILE A 35 -3.69 -5.93 -12.74
CA ILE A 35 -3.36 -7.28 -12.23
C ILE A 35 -2.05 -7.78 -12.82
N ILE A 36 -1.92 -7.78 -14.16
CA ILE A 36 -0.72 -8.28 -14.86
C ILE A 36 0.52 -7.51 -14.41
N ARG A 37 0.44 -6.17 -14.42
CA ARG A 37 1.55 -5.33 -13.99
C ARG A 37 1.94 -5.66 -12.55
N SER A 38 0.97 -5.71 -11.64
CA SER A 38 1.25 -5.94 -10.23
C SER A 38 1.86 -7.32 -9.97
N LEU A 39 1.42 -8.37 -10.69
CA LEU A 39 2.04 -9.70 -10.63
C LEU A 39 3.49 -9.72 -11.13
N ILE A 40 3.76 -9.09 -12.28
CA ILE A 40 5.11 -9.00 -12.85
C ILE A 40 6.02 -8.24 -11.89
N MET A 41 5.58 -7.08 -11.40
CA MET A 41 6.36 -6.26 -10.48
C MET A 41 6.58 -6.97 -9.13
N THR A 42 5.56 -7.66 -8.59
CA THR A 42 5.70 -8.52 -7.39
C THR A 42 6.79 -9.57 -7.58
N THR A 43 6.80 -10.23 -8.74
CA THR A 43 7.81 -11.26 -9.05
C THR A 43 9.20 -10.65 -9.26
N ALA A 44 9.26 -9.40 -9.74
CA ALA A 44 10.50 -8.63 -9.88
C ALA A 44 11.01 -8.05 -8.55
N GLY A 45 10.32 -8.28 -7.42
CA GLY A 45 10.71 -7.81 -6.09
C GLY A 45 10.17 -6.42 -5.71
N GLU A 46 9.40 -5.79 -6.59
CA GLU A 46 8.62 -4.60 -6.24
C GLU A 46 7.37 -5.04 -5.45
N GLY A 47 6.91 -4.27 -4.46
CA GLY A 47 5.97 -4.74 -3.42
C GLY A 47 4.68 -5.47 -3.88
N PRO A 48 3.99 -6.16 -2.94
CA PRO A 48 2.93 -7.11 -3.26
C PRO A 48 1.68 -6.48 -3.88
N LEU A 49 0.93 -7.29 -4.64
CA LEU A 49 -0.41 -6.98 -5.13
C LEU A 49 -1.33 -6.61 -3.97
N VAL A 50 -1.74 -5.34 -3.90
CA VAL A 50 -2.58 -4.82 -2.83
C VAL A 50 -4.04 -5.23 -3.11
N ASP A 51 -4.56 -6.13 -2.28
CA ASP A 51 -5.99 -6.45 -2.26
C ASP A 51 -6.82 -5.19 -1.94
N PRO A 52 -8.01 -4.97 -2.51
CA PRO A 52 -8.89 -3.84 -2.19
C PRO A 52 -9.08 -3.59 -0.69
N HIS A 53 -9.19 -4.65 0.12
CA HIS A 53 -9.33 -4.52 1.57
C HIS A 53 -8.03 -4.00 2.23
N ILE A 54 -6.88 -4.41 1.71
CA ILE A 54 -5.57 -3.92 2.17
C ILE A 54 -5.35 -2.49 1.66
N SER A 55 -5.87 -2.16 0.47
CA SER A 55 -5.85 -0.81 -0.08
C SER A 55 -6.62 0.17 0.81
N GLU A 56 -7.78 -0.24 1.33
CA GLU A 56 -8.54 0.56 2.31
C GLU A 56 -7.78 0.77 3.62
N ALA A 57 -7.14 -0.26 4.15
CA ALA A 57 -6.28 -0.15 5.34
C ALA A 57 -5.09 0.80 5.10
N ILE A 58 -4.42 0.68 3.96
CA ILE A 58 -3.32 1.57 3.56
C ILE A 58 -3.81 3.01 3.40
N ASN A 59 -4.97 3.24 2.77
CA ASN A 59 -5.55 4.56 2.62
C ASN A 59 -5.90 5.19 3.97
N THR A 60 -6.43 4.40 4.91
CA THR A 60 -6.71 4.83 6.28
C THR A 60 -5.43 5.26 6.99
N LEU A 61 -4.35 4.47 6.87
CA LEU A 61 -3.04 4.83 7.42
C LEU A 61 -2.46 6.09 6.78
N CYS A 62 -2.60 6.24 5.46
CA CYS A 62 -2.15 7.45 4.75
C CYS A 62 -2.90 8.71 5.22
N PHE A 63 -4.20 8.57 5.51
CA PHE A 63 -4.99 9.64 6.08
C PHE A 63 -4.50 10.02 7.49
N GLN A 64 -4.25 9.03 8.35
CA GLN A 64 -3.69 9.25 9.69
C GLN A 64 -2.32 9.91 9.65
N LEU A 65 -1.41 9.44 8.79
CA LEU A 65 -0.09 10.06 8.60
C LEU A 65 -0.18 11.51 8.12
N ARG A 66 -1.14 11.83 7.25
CA ARG A 66 -1.39 13.22 6.83
C ARG A 66 -1.86 14.08 8.01
N ALA A 67 -2.74 13.56 8.87
CA ALA A 67 -3.17 14.27 10.08
C ALA A 67 -2.00 14.52 11.03
N ILE A 68 -1.14 13.51 11.26
CA ILE A 68 0.08 13.66 12.06
C ILE A 68 1.01 14.73 11.46
N GLY A 69 1.23 14.70 10.14
CA GLY A 69 2.03 15.72 9.46
C GLY A 69 1.46 17.14 9.60
N ASN A 70 0.13 17.30 9.57
CA ASN A 70 -0.52 18.57 9.82
C ASN A 70 -0.29 19.06 11.26
N ASN A 71 -0.32 18.16 12.24
CA ASN A 71 -0.07 18.50 13.64
C ASN A 71 1.41 18.92 13.85
N ILE A 72 2.36 18.19 13.27
CA ILE A 72 3.79 18.57 13.28
C ILE A 72 3.98 19.98 12.70
N ASN A 73 3.34 20.26 11.57
CA ASN A 73 3.45 21.56 10.91
C ASN A 73 2.83 22.69 11.76
N GLN A 74 1.73 22.43 12.47
CA GLN A 74 1.12 23.38 13.39
C GLN A 74 2.03 23.68 14.59
N LEU A 75 2.59 22.64 15.22
CA LEU A 75 3.53 22.80 16.32
C LEU A 75 4.78 23.58 15.87
N THR A 76 5.33 23.26 14.70
CA THR A 76 6.48 23.98 14.14
C THR A 76 6.18 25.46 13.95
N ARG A 77 4.97 25.80 13.46
CA ARG A 77 4.53 27.19 13.32
C ARG A 77 4.39 27.88 14.69
N ALA A 78 3.81 27.20 15.67
CA ALA A 78 3.66 27.73 17.03
C ALA A 78 5.03 28.04 17.68
N VAL A 79 6.02 27.13 17.54
CA VAL A 79 7.40 27.40 17.98
C VAL A 79 7.97 28.62 17.27
N ASN A 80 7.83 28.68 15.94
CA ASN A 80 8.38 29.78 15.14
C ASN A 80 7.75 31.14 15.47
N THR A 81 6.52 31.16 16.00
CA THR A 81 5.86 32.39 16.48
C THR A 81 6.15 32.71 17.94
N GLY A 82 7.01 31.93 18.61
CA GLY A 82 7.38 32.12 20.02
C GLY A 82 6.31 31.62 21.01
N THR A 83 5.35 30.82 20.55
CA THR A 83 4.31 30.24 21.38
C THR A 83 4.88 29.08 22.18
N LEU A 84 4.63 29.06 23.49
CA LEU A 84 5.01 27.94 24.35
C LEU A 84 4.13 26.72 24.02
N ILE A 85 4.75 25.60 23.70
CA ILE A 85 4.05 24.33 23.45
C ILE A 85 4.00 23.53 24.74
N GLU A 86 2.82 23.02 25.09
CA GLU A 86 2.66 22.16 26.25
C GLU A 86 3.27 20.78 25.98
N SER A 87 3.92 20.19 26.99
CA SER A 87 4.53 18.86 26.86
C SER A 87 3.50 17.77 26.52
N GLY A 88 2.23 17.98 26.87
CA GLY A 88 1.12 17.07 26.55
C GLY A 88 0.90 16.93 25.03
N ASP A 89 0.82 18.06 24.31
CA ASP A 89 0.60 18.08 22.86
C ASP A 89 1.71 17.37 22.09
N LEU A 90 2.96 17.54 22.54
CA LEU A 90 4.11 16.87 21.93
C LEU A 90 4.10 15.36 22.20
N THR A 91 3.72 14.96 23.42
CA THR A 91 3.66 13.54 23.80
C THR A 91 2.56 12.82 23.03
N GLU A 92 1.37 13.40 22.94
CA GLU A 92 0.25 12.85 22.17
C GLU A 92 0.59 12.71 20.68
N LEU A 93 1.30 13.68 20.10
CA LEU A 93 1.77 13.58 18.73
C LEU A 93 2.72 12.41 18.52
N LEU A 94 3.68 12.23 19.43
CA LEU A 94 4.68 11.17 19.34
C LEU A 94 4.04 9.79 19.51
N ASP A 95 3.09 9.64 20.43
CA ASP A 95 2.35 8.40 20.64
C ASP A 95 1.53 8.02 19.40
N ASN A 96 0.83 9.00 18.80
CA ASN A 96 0.08 8.80 17.56
C ASN A 96 1.01 8.40 16.40
N LEU A 97 2.17 9.05 16.26
CA LEU A 97 3.16 8.71 15.25
C LEU A 97 3.68 7.29 15.43
N TYR A 98 4.02 6.90 16.65
CA TYR A 98 4.51 5.56 16.99
C TYR A 98 3.45 4.48 16.69
N ALA A 99 2.20 4.71 17.09
CA ALA A 99 1.10 3.79 16.84
C ALA A 99 0.83 3.61 15.33
N THR A 100 0.74 4.70 14.56
CA THR A 100 0.47 4.63 13.13
C THR A 100 1.63 4.00 12.35
N THR A 101 2.88 4.27 12.72
CA THR A 101 4.05 3.67 12.06
C THR A 101 4.18 2.17 12.33
N ASN A 102 3.89 1.72 13.55
CA ASN A 102 3.86 0.28 13.85
C ASN A 102 2.71 -0.44 13.14
N ALA A 103 1.50 0.14 13.11
CA ALA A 103 0.38 -0.44 12.37
C ALA A 103 0.69 -0.59 10.87
N LEU A 104 1.42 0.36 10.27
CA LEU A 104 1.90 0.26 8.90
C LEU A 104 2.92 -0.87 8.73
N ALA A 105 3.86 -1.02 9.67
CA ALA A 105 4.84 -2.09 9.65
C ALA A 105 4.20 -3.48 9.77
N ASP A 106 3.18 -3.62 10.62
CA ASP A 106 2.43 -4.86 10.81
C ASP A 106 1.65 -5.24 9.55
N ILE A 107 0.93 -4.29 8.96
CA ILE A 107 0.21 -4.51 7.69
C ILE A 107 1.19 -4.90 6.58
N TYR A 108 2.35 -4.25 6.50
CA TYR A 108 3.37 -4.59 5.51
C TYR A 108 3.95 -5.99 5.72
N ALA A 109 4.20 -6.39 6.98
CA ALA A 109 4.66 -7.73 7.32
C ALA A 109 3.62 -8.80 6.97
N GLU A 110 2.34 -8.55 7.29
CA GLU A 110 1.23 -9.42 6.93
C GLU A 110 1.08 -9.58 5.41
N MET A 111 1.26 -8.49 4.66
CA MET A 111 1.26 -8.52 3.19
C MET A 111 2.37 -9.42 2.63
N ILE A 112 3.60 -9.31 3.16
CA ILE A 112 4.74 -10.15 2.75
C ILE A 112 4.48 -11.63 3.08
N ILE A 113 4.01 -11.92 4.29
CA ILE A 113 3.74 -13.29 4.74
C ILE A 113 2.63 -13.92 3.90
N SER A 114 1.54 -13.18 3.67
CA SER A 114 0.41 -13.63 2.86
C SER A 114 0.78 -13.85 1.40
N ALA A 115 1.59 -12.96 0.82
CA ALA A 115 2.12 -13.10 -0.53
C ALA A 115 3.00 -14.37 -0.66
N LYS A 116 3.92 -14.60 0.28
CA LYS A 116 4.77 -15.81 0.30
C LYS A 116 3.96 -17.10 0.45
N LYS A 117 2.94 -17.12 1.33
CA LYS A 117 2.09 -18.30 1.55
C LYS A 117 1.26 -18.66 0.31
N ARG A 118 0.70 -17.66 -0.37
CA ARG A 118 -0.03 -17.85 -1.64
C ARG A 118 0.88 -18.35 -2.77
N LEU A 119 2.13 -17.90 -2.82
CA LEU A 119 3.10 -18.37 -3.81
C LEU A 119 3.44 -19.86 -3.60
N LYS A 120 3.75 -20.24 -2.35
CA LYS A 120 4.10 -21.62 -1.99
C LYS A 120 2.96 -22.61 -2.27
N GLY A 121 1.74 -22.29 -1.85
CA GLY A 121 0.58 -23.15 -2.08
C GLY A 121 0.19 -23.35 -3.56
N ARG A 122 0.68 -22.49 -4.47
CA ARG A 122 0.46 -22.64 -5.92
C ARG A 122 1.57 -23.43 -6.62
N LEU A 123 2.78 -23.44 -6.06
CA LEU A 123 3.89 -24.26 -6.54
C LEU A 123 3.77 -25.72 -6.08
N ASP A 124 3.16 -25.96 -4.92
CA ASP A 124 2.96 -27.31 -4.38
C ASP A 124 1.76 -28.07 -5.02
N ASN A 125 0.91 -27.37 -5.79
CA ASN A 125 -0.34 -27.91 -6.37
C ASN A 125 -0.40 -27.81 -7.91
N GLY A 126 0.71 -27.52 -8.58
CA GLY A 126 0.84 -27.49 -10.05
C GLY A 126 1.90 -28.48 -10.51
#